data_AF-A0A7V3BKN4-F1
#
_entry.id   AF-A0A7V3BKN4-F1
#
_cell.length_a   1.000
_cell.length_b   1.000
_cell.length_c   1.000
_cell.angle_alpha   90.00
_cell.angle_beta   90.00
_cell.angle_gamma   90.00
#
_symmetry.space_group_name_H-M   'P 1'
#
loop_
_entity.id
_entity.type
_entity.pdbx_description
1 polymer ?
#
loop_
_entity_poly.entity_id
_entity_poly.type
_entity_poly.pdbx_seq_one_letter_code
_entity_poly.pdbx_strand_id
1 'polypeptide(L)'
;MILRVERNPNCIDLEPTELHEVSPAVEVSRVRVRWKYMPCDSDHLEEELVWSDVWGWSSRGGGSRTLAYAQRVIDPDGDEGVVIYGDDWGIKVRVRDEVIGRNILWVALDQVRDNLPADVLEKLGFAAH
;
A
#
# COMPACT_ATOMS: atom_id res chain seq x y z
N MET A 1 -3.01 -14.77 13.64
CA MET A 1 -2.26 -13.80 14.48
C MET A 1 -3.03 -12.48 14.43
N ILE A 2 -3.05 -11.69 15.51
CA ILE A 2 -3.64 -10.33 15.46
C ILE A 2 -2.52 -9.35 15.12
N LEU A 3 -2.67 -8.64 14.01
CA LEU A 3 -1.81 -7.54 13.60
C LEU A 3 -2.40 -6.25 14.16
N ARG A 4 -1.56 -5.49 14.87
CA ARG A 4 -1.90 -4.13 15.30
C ARG A 4 -1.22 -3.15 14.37
N VAL A 5 -2.01 -2.44 13.59
CA VAL A 5 -1.53 -1.37 12.73
C VAL A 5 -1.52 -0.10 13.56
N GLU A 6 -0.34 0.26 14.08
CA GLU A 6 -0.18 1.49 14.87
C GLU A 6 -0.24 2.74 13.99
N ARG A 7 -0.65 3.85 14.60
CA ARG A 7 -0.68 5.17 13.98
C ARG A 7 0.70 5.52 13.44
N ASN A 8 0.77 5.93 12.17
CA ASN A 8 1.96 6.64 11.72
C ASN A 8 2.02 7.97 12.50
N PRO A 9 3.11 8.27 13.24
CA PRO A 9 3.23 9.54 13.98
C PRO A 9 3.10 10.79 13.10
N ASN A 10 3.28 10.67 11.78
CA ASN A 10 3.11 11.74 10.79
C ASN A 10 1.67 11.90 10.25
N CYS A 11 0.74 10.98 10.57
CA CYS A 11 -0.67 11.09 10.20
C CYS A 11 -1.53 11.20 11.45
N ILE A 12 -2.17 12.35 11.60
CA ILE A 12 -2.76 12.75 12.87
C ILE A 12 -4.11 12.06 13.12
N ASP A 13 -4.73 11.54 12.07
CA ASP A 13 -6.16 11.15 12.06
C ASP A 13 -6.41 9.66 11.80
N LEU A 14 -5.40 8.79 11.93
CA LEU A 14 -5.60 7.34 11.80
C LEU A 14 -5.62 6.70 13.20
N GLU A 15 -6.75 6.11 13.56
CA GLU A 15 -6.89 5.28 14.75
C GLU A 15 -6.20 3.93 14.53
N PRO A 16 -5.55 3.36 15.57
CA PRO A 16 -4.99 2.02 15.47
C PRO A 16 -6.07 1.01 15.08
N THR A 17 -5.76 0.16 14.10
CA THR A 17 -6.69 -0.88 13.63
C THR A 17 -6.13 -2.26 14.00
N GLU A 18 -6.97 -3.10 14.59
CA GLU A 18 -6.65 -4.51 14.84
C GLU A 18 -7.15 -5.35 13.67
N LEU A 19 -6.28 -6.19 13.13
CA LEU A 19 -6.54 -6.98 11.93
C LEU A 19 -6.18 -8.43 12.19
N HIS A 20 -7.05 -9.36 11.81
CA HIS A 20 -6.74 -10.79 11.86
C HIS A 20 -6.07 -11.24 10.56
N GLU A 21 -4.87 -11.81 10.67
CA GLU A 21 -4.15 -12.35 9.52
C GLU A 21 -4.87 -13.55 8.89
N VAL A 22 -4.99 -13.55 7.56
CA VAL A 22 -5.60 -14.62 6.75
C VAL A 22 -4.59 -15.30 5.83
N SER A 23 -3.52 -14.62 5.44
CA SER A 23 -2.44 -15.19 4.63
C SER A 23 -1.07 -14.80 5.16
N PRO A 24 -0.01 -15.58 4.89
CA PRO A 24 1.35 -15.11 5.08
C PRO A 24 1.65 -13.86 4.23
N ALA A 25 2.65 -13.09 4.67
CA ALA A 25 3.13 -11.91 3.99
C ALA A 25 3.90 -12.25 2.70
N VAL A 26 3.69 -11.46 1.65
CA VAL A 26 4.29 -11.63 0.33
C VAL A 26 5.03 -10.35 -0.06
N GLU A 27 6.27 -10.47 -0.50
CA GLU A 27 7.04 -9.31 -0.96
C GLU A 27 6.43 -8.67 -2.21
N VAL A 28 6.38 -7.34 -2.23
CA VAL A 28 5.89 -6.52 -3.34
C VAL A 28 6.91 -5.45 -3.71
N SER A 29 7.12 -5.26 -5.01
CA SER A 29 8.05 -4.25 -5.55
C SER A 29 7.35 -3.05 -6.19
N ARG A 30 6.06 -3.18 -6.52
CA ARG A 30 5.28 -2.14 -7.20
C ARG A 30 3.80 -2.22 -6.86
N VAL A 31 3.12 -1.08 -6.94
CA VAL A 31 1.67 -0.94 -6.75
C VAL A 31 1.09 -0.03 -7.83
N ARG A 32 -0.18 -0.23 -8.20
CA ARG A 32 -0.88 0.73 -9.07
C ARG A 32 -1.47 1.83 -8.20
N VAL A 33 -1.18 3.08 -8.52
CA VAL A 33 -1.69 4.25 -7.80
C VAL A 33 -2.45 5.17 -8.74
N ARG A 34 -3.42 5.85 -8.17
CA ARG A 34 -4.11 6.95 -8.83
C ARG A 34 -3.28 8.22 -8.70
N TRP A 35 -2.72 8.65 -9.81
CA TRP A 35 -2.01 9.91 -9.93
C TRP A 35 -2.99 10.99 -10.38
N LYS A 36 -2.97 12.12 -9.67
CA LYS A 36 -3.79 13.29 -10.02
C LYS A 36 -2.85 14.44 -10.30
N TYR A 37 -2.97 15.07 -11.45
CA TYR A 37 -2.15 16.22 -11.83
C TYR A 37 -2.98 17.29 -12.52
N MET A 38 -2.48 18.51 -12.48
CA MET A 38 -3.03 19.65 -13.22
C MET A 38 -2.10 19.91 -14.41
N PRO A 39 -2.53 19.68 -15.66
CA PRO A 39 -1.74 20.06 -16.82
C PRO A 39 -1.42 21.56 -16.82
N CYS A 40 -0.21 21.94 -17.23
CA CYS A 40 0.10 23.34 -17.55
C CYS A 40 -0.88 23.77 -18.67
N ASP A 41 -1.66 24.81 -18.45
CA ASP A 41 -2.71 25.33 -19.35
C ASP A 41 -4.12 24.70 -19.22
N SER A 42 -4.38 23.92 -18.16
CA SER A 42 -5.72 23.43 -17.81
C SER A 42 -6.15 23.94 -16.42
N ASP A 43 -7.45 24.18 -16.24
CA ASP A 43 -8.10 24.37 -14.93
C ASP A 43 -8.81 23.11 -14.43
N HIS A 44 -8.71 22.01 -15.19
CA HIS A 44 -9.27 20.71 -14.85
C HIS A 44 -8.20 19.74 -14.38
N LEU A 45 -8.48 19.08 -13.25
CA LEU A 45 -7.66 18.00 -12.70
C LEU A 45 -7.79 16.74 -13.57
N GLU A 46 -6.67 16.19 -14.01
CA GLU A 46 -6.62 14.90 -14.70
C GLU A 46 -6.24 13.79 -13.72
N GLU A 47 -6.80 12.59 -13.94
CA GLU A 47 -6.50 11.40 -13.16
C GLU A 47 -6.08 10.25 -14.08
N GLU A 48 -5.00 9.55 -13.71
CA GLU A 48 -4.57 8.34 -14.40
C GLU A 48 -4.12 7.27 -13.39
N LEU A 49 -4.14 6.01 -13.82
CA LEU A 49 -3.66 4.89 -13.02
C LEU A 49 -2.28 4.47 -13.50
N VAL A 50 -1.29 4.59 -12.63
CA VAL A 50 0.13 4.38 -12.96
C VAL A 50 0.73 3.32 -12.04
N TRP A 51 1.54 2.42 -12.61
CA TRP A 51 2.36 1.51 -11.82
C TRP A 51 3.55 2.26 -11.24
N SER A 52 3.78 2.10 -9.94
CA SER A 52 4.82 2.81 -9.21
C SER A 52 5.62 1.86 -8.34
N ASP A 53 6.93 2.08 -8.32
CA ASP A 53 7.85 1.32 -7.47
C ASP A 53 7.63 1.65 -6.00
N VAL A 54 7.62 0.60 -5.18
CA VAL A 54 7.57 0.71 -3.73
C VAL A 54 9.00 0.73 -3.19
N TRP A 55 9.28 1.75 -2.39
CA TRP A 55 10.51 1.92 -1.64
C TRP A 55 10.11 1.94 -0.19
N GLY A 56 10.68 1.13 0.71
CA GLY A 56 10.44 1.43 2.11
C GLY A 56 11.31 2.59 2.60
N TRP A 57 10.91 3.13 3.73
CA TRP A 57 11.64 4.18 4.43
C TRP A 57 11.81 3.73 5.87
N SER A 58 12.88 4.17 6.51
CA SER A 58 13.08 3.96 7.95
C SER A 58 12.98 5.29 8.68
N SER A 59 12.32 5.26 9.84
CA SER A 59 12.28 6.37 10.81
C SER A 59 13.68 6.79 11.29
N ARG A 60 14.70 5.93 11.08
CA ARG A 60 16.12 6.19 11.38
C ARG A 60 16.85 7.01 10.30
N GLY A 61 16.17 7.40 9.22
CA GLY A 61 16.68 8.31 8.20
C GLY A 61 17.17 7.60 6.93
N GLY A 62 16.68 8.06 5.78
CA GLY A 62 17.07 7.59 4.44
C GLY A 62 16.01 6.72 3.75
N GLY A 63 15.62 7.08 2.53
CA GLY A 63 14.89 6.16 1.64
C GLY A 63 15.90 5.21 1.00
N SER A 64 15.81 3.92 1.32
CA SER A 64 16.64 2.87 0.74
C SER A 64 15.74 1.81 0.11
N ARG A 65 16.29 0.96 -0.77
CA ARG A 65 15.61 -0.26 -1.19
C ARG A 65 15.45 -1.15 0.03
N THR A 66 14.34 -1.03 0.74
CA THR A 66 13.91 -2.00 1.76
C THR A 66 12.66 -2.71 1.27
N LEU A 67 12.48 -3.93 1.74
CA LEU A 67 11.41 -4.81 1.31
C LEU A 67 10.07 -4.27 1.80
N ALA A 68 9.06 -4.38 0.92
CA ALA A 68 7.67 -4.11 1.24
C ALA A 68 6.88 -5.41 1.08
N TYR A 69 5.85 -5.56 1.91
CA TYR A 69 5.07 -6.77 2.00
C TYR A 69 3.59 -6.43 1.91
N ALA A 70 2.85 -7.31 1.24
CA ALA A 70 1.39 -7.34 1.21
C ALA A 70 0.90 -8.57 1.96
N GLN A 71 -0.16 -8.42 2.74
CA GLN A 71 -0.72 -9.51 3.55
C GLN A 71 -2.24 -9.42 3.62
N ARG A 72 -2.94 -10.56 3.50
CA ARG A 72 -4.40 -10.61 3.68
C ARG A 72 -4.79 -10.55 5.14
N VAL A 73 -5.84 -9.79 5.39
CA VAL A 73 -6.33 -9.48 6.72
C VAL A 73 -7.85 -9.37 6.72
N ILE A 74 -8.46 -9.65 7.87
CA ILE A 74 -9.87 -9.37 8.18
C ILE A 74 -9.91 -8.34 9.29
N ASP A 75 -10.70 -7.29 9.13
CA ASP A 75 -10.91 -6.27 10.17
C ASP A 75 -11.94 -6.73 11.23
N PRO A 76 -12.18 -5.93 12.30
CA PRO A 76 -13.12 -6.31 13.36
C PRO A 76 -14.58 -6.40 12.90
N ASP A 77 -14.94 -5.71 11.81
CA ASP A 77 -16.28 -5.72 11.24
C ASP A 77 -16.50 -6.93 10.31
N GLY A 78 -15.44 -7.70 10.03
CA GLY A 78 -15.46 -8.91 9.21
C GLY A 78 -15.12 -8.65 7.75
N ASP A 79 -14.75 -7.43 7.39
CA ASP A 79 -14.36 -7.08 6.04
C ASP A 79 -12.91 -7.53 5.79
N GLU A 80 -12.75 -8.31 4.73
CA GLU A 80 -11.42 -8.75 4.30
C GLU A 80 -10.75 -7.67 3.44
N GLY A 81 -9.42 -7.64 3.44
CA GLY A 81 -8.61 -6.70 2.67
C GLY A 81 -7.15 -7.10 2.63
N VAL A 82 -6.32 -6.21 2.08
CA VAL A 82 -4.86 -6.34 2.09
C VAL A 82 -4.24 -5.16 2.81
N VAL A 83 -3.34 -5.45 3.74
CA VAL A 83 -2.45 -4.46 4.33
C VAL A 83 -1.10 -4.49 3.62
N ILE A 84 -0.59 -3.32 3.22
CA ILE A 84 0.75 -3.16 2.65
C ILE A 84 1.62 -2.41 3.65
N TYR A 85 2.75 -3.00 4.02
CA TYR A 85 3.68 -2.45 5.02
C TYR A 85 5.13 -2.68 4.62
N GLY A 86 6.05 -1.92 5.21
CA GLY A 86 7.50 -2.10 5.04
C GLY A 86 8.13 -2.77 6.25
N ASP A 87 9.29 -3.40 6.07
CA ASP A 87 10.03 -4.14 7.11
C ASP A 87 10.39 -3.27 8.32
N ASP A 88 10.79 -2.00 8.10
CA ASP A 88 11.37 -1.14 9.14
C ASP A 88 10.86 0.33 9.06
N TRP A 89 9.54 0.50 8.92
CA TRP A 89 8.72 1.73 9.14
C TRP A 89 8.30 2.56 7.90
N GLY A 90 7.31 2.04 7.18
CA GLY A 90 6.51 2.78 6.20
C GLY A 90 7.00 2.60 4.76
N ILE A 91 6.10 2.86 3.81
CA ILE A 91 6.40 2.79 2.38
C ILE A 91 6.52 4.20 1.78
N LYS A 92 7.19 4.30 0.65
CA LYS A 92 7.31 5.47 -0.20
C LYS A 92 7.05 4.99 -1.60
N VAL A 93 6.20 5.70 -2.30
CA VAL A 93 5.76 5.34 -3.63
C VAL A 93 6.37 6.37 -4.57
N ARG A 94 7.25 5.95 -5.48
CA ARG A 94 7.88 6.87 -6.44
C ARG A 94 7.10 6.89 -7.75
N VAL A 95 6.41 7.97 -8.03
CA VAL A 95 5.62 8.16 -9.24
C VAL A 95 6.32 9.16 -10.13
N ARG A 96 6.74 8.76 -11.35
CA ARG A 96 7.33 9.67 -12.37
C ARG A 96 8.43 10.59 -11.82
N ASP A 97 9.39 10.00 -11.10
CA ASP A 97 10.50 10.70 -10.41
C ASP A 97 10.10 11.56 -9.21
N GLU A 98 8.81 11.70 -8.91
CA GLU A 98 8.30 12.31 -7.68
C GLU A 98 8.12 11.27 -6.57
N VAL A 99 8.42 11.68 -5.33
CA VAL A 99 8.23 10.81 -4.16
C VAL A 99 6.93 11.17 -3.48
N ILE A 100 5.96 10.26 -3.53
CA ILE A 100 4.75 10.32 -2.73
C ILE A 100 5.01 9.52 -1.44
N GLY A 101 5.10 10.19 -0.30
CA GLY A 101 5.12 9.51 0.98
C GLY A 101 3.75 8.90 1.28
N ARG A 102 3.65 7.59 1.52
CA ARG A 102 2.40 6.97 1.96
C ARG A 102 2.64 5.90 3.02
N ASN A 103 1.80 5.93 4.05
CA ASN A 103 1.87 5.03 5.20
C ASN A 103 1.47 3.62 4.82
N ILE A 104 1.30 2.76 5.83
CA ILE A 104 0.62 1.48 5.72
C ILE A 104 -0.64 1.69 4.87
N LEU A 105 -0.62 1.11 3.66
CA LEU A 105 -1.69 1.29 2.69
C LEU A 105 -2.62 0.11 2.85
N TRP A 106 -3.80 0.37 3.39
CA TRP A 106 -4.89 -0.59 3.35
C TRP A 106 -5.55 -0.52 1.98
N VAL A 107 -5.65 -1.67 1.32
CA VAL A 107 -6.36 -1.83 0.05
C VAL A 107 -7.55 -2.74 0.32
N ALA A 108 -8.75 -2.16 0.32
CA ALA A 108 -10.00 -2.89 0.45
C ALA A 108 -10.23 -3.80 -0.78
N LEU A 109 -10.91 -4.93 -0.58
CA LEU A 109 -11.08 -6.01 -1.58
C LEU A 109 -11.57 -5.53 -2.95
N ASP A 110 -12.43 -4.52 -3.01
CA ASP A 110 -12.97 -3.99 -4.25
C ASP A 110 -11.91 -3.36 -5.18
N GLN A 111 -10.70 -3.12 -4.68
CA GLN A 111 -9.62 -2.50 -5.44
C GLN A 111 -8.29 -3.26 -5.34
N VAL A 112 -8.24 -4.40 -4.63
CA VAL A 112 -7.01 -5.21 -4.48
C VAL A 112 -6.50 -5.69 -5.84
N ARG A 113 -7.40 -6.21 -6.69
CA ARG A 113 -7.05 -6.75 -8.01
C ARG A 113 -6.48 -5.69 -8.96
N ASP A 114 -6.87 -4.44 -8.78
CA ASP A 114 -6.40 -3.34 -9.60
C ASP A 114 -5.04 -2.80 -9.16
N ASN A 115 -4.68 -3.01 -7.90
CA ASN A 115 -3.59 -2.29 -7.24
C ASN A 115 -2.34 -3.14 -6.97
N LEU A 116 -2.44 -4.47 -7.08
CA LEU A 116 -1.33 -5.40 -6.88
C LEU A 116 -0.96 -6.16 -8.15
N PRO A 117 0.34 -6.50 -8.35
CA PRO A 117 0.77 -7.37 -9.43
C PRO A 117 0.08 -8.74 -9.41
N ALA A 118 -0.13 -9.34 -10.58
CA ALA A 118 -0.82 -10.63 -10.72
C ALA A 118 -0.16 -11.77 -9.92
N ASP A 119 1.17 -11.83 -9.89
CA ASP A 119 1.93 -12.84 -9.13
C ASP A 119 1.77 -12.68 -7.61
N VAL A 120 1.60 -11.44 -7.14
CA VAL A 120 1.29 -11.14 -5.74
C VAL A 120 -0.14 -11.57 -5.43
N LEU A 121 -1.10 -11.26 -6.31
CA LEU A 121 -2.49 -11.69 -6.15
C LEU A 121 -2.60 -13.22 -6.09
N GLU A 122 -1.84 -13.94 -6.91
CA GLU A 122 -1.79 -15.41 -6.88
C GLU A 122 -1.27 -15.94 -5.54
N LYS A 123 -0.14 -15.43 -5.05
CA LYS A 123 0.44 -15.84 -3.75
C LYS A 123 -0.45 -15.52 -2.57
N LEU A 124 -1.23 -14.43 -2.65
CA LEU A 124 -2.23 -14.07 -1.65
C LEU A 124 -3.51 -14.90 -1.79
N GLY A 125 -3.71 -15.67 -2.86
CA GLY A 125 -4.94 -16.44 -3.09
C GLY A 125 -6.11 -15.60 -3.60
N PHE A 126 -5.83 -14.48 -4.26
CA PHE A 126 -6.79 -13.65 -5.01
C PHE A 126 -6.77 -13.88 -6.52
N ALA A 127 -5.82 -14.67 -7.04
CA ALA A 127 -5.84 -15.04 -8.45
C ALA A 127 -7.18 -15.64 -8.82
N ALA A 128 -7.84 -15.00 -9.78
CA ALA A 128 -9.13 -15.43 -10.28
C ALA A 128 -8.98 -16.73 -11.08
N HIS A 129 -9.95 -17.61 -10.90
CA HIS A 129 -10.43 -18.48 -11.98
C HIS A 129 -10.90 -17.65 -13.17
#